data_AF-A0A1E5NJ20-F1
#
_entry.id   AF-A0A1E5NJ20-F1
#
_cell.length_a   1.000
_cell.length_b   1.000
_cell.length_c   1.000
_cell.angle_alpha   90.00
_cell.angle_beta   90.00
_cell.angle_gamma   90.00
#
_symmetry.space_group_name_H-M   'P 1'
#
loop_
_entity.id
_entity.type
_entity.pdbx_description
1 polymer ?
#
loop_
_entity_poly.entity_id
_entity_poly.type
_entity_poly.pdbx_seq_one_letter_code
_entity_poly.pdbx_strand_id
1 'polypeptide(L)'
;MFFKIIKKILIVLEILAITFLISFFILGKKERIGNLAITGLYVPGSYSNNYIYDFKVEYYTDIFRDSDIYGVYLSSNSLPDYIKDIQIKNGIRYGRLISNEEINSKIDNVKYTLKFKFKFLSYMIIFIILSFILIFSSKINSLFMKNNICRIFEIKYLWITIIFLSSLILPNIVYTMFYKHFNHENLDNRNFNKYPNIQSNFIDFPKNYEAYFNDYLPFRNELIILKKI
;
A
#
# COMPACT_ATOMS: atom_id res chain seq x y z
N MET A 1 34.05 -10.11 18.65
CA MET A 1 33.80 -8.66 18.83
C MET A 1 32.70 -8.17 17.89
N PHE A 2 32.81 -8.43 16.59
CA PHE A 2 31.85 -8.04 15.54
C PHE A 2 30.36 -8.43 15.83
N PHE A 3 30.08 -9.69 16.19
CA PHE A 3 28.72 -10.13 16.52
C PHE A 3 28.09 -9.41 17.72
N LYS A 4 28.90 -9.02 18.72
CA LYS A 4 28.41 -8.24 19.87
C LYS A 4 28.00 -6.83 19.44
N ILE A 5 28.67 -6.27 18.43
CA ILE A 5 28.36 -4.95 17.86
C ILE A 5 27.08 -5.03 17.03
N ILE A 6 26.95 -6.00 16.13
CA ILE A 6 25.73 -6.22 15.33
C ILE A 6 24.51 -6.40 16.23
N LYS A 7 24.63 -7.20 17.29
CA LYS A 7 23.53 -7.41 18.23
C LYS A 7 23.09 -6.12 18.93
N LYS A 8 24.04 -5.27 19.34
CA LYS A 8 23.72 -3.95 19.91
C LYS A 8 22.99 -3.07 18.90
N ILE A 9 23.43 -3.07 17.63
CA ILE A 9 22.77 -2.33 16.55
C ILE A 9 21.34 -2.81 16.35
N LEU A 10 21.12 -4.14 16.29
CA LEU A 10 19.79 -4.73 16.14
C LEU A 10 18.85 -4.36 17.30
N ILE A 11 19.34 -4.39 18.54
CA ILE A 11 18.55 -3.99 19.72
C ILE A 11 18.16 -2.51 19.62
N VAL A 12 19.09 -1.62 19.22
CA VAL A 12 18.80 -0.19 19.04
C VAL A 12 17.76 0.02 17.94
N LEU A 13 17.88 -0.67 16.81
CA LEU A 13 16.92 -0.60 15.71
C LEU A 13 15.53 -1.09 16.12
N GLU A 14 15.46 -2.15 16.93
CA GLU A 14 14.19 -2.70 17.42
C GLU A 14 13.47 -1.71 18.36
N ILE A 15 14.21 -1.08 19.28
CA ILE A 15 13.67 -0.01 20.14
C ILE A 15 13.16 1.16 19.29
N LEU A 16 13.92 1.56 18.26
CA LEU A 16 13.54 2.65 17.37
C LEU A 16 12.30 2.30 16.54
N ALA A 17 12.18 1.07 16.06
CA ALA A 17 10.99 0.59 15.34
C ALA A 17 9.74 0.59 16.23
N ILE A 18 9.86 0.11 17.48
CA ILE A 18 8.74 0.08 18.43
C ILE A 18 8.28 1.50 18.78
N THR A 19 9.22 2.40 19.08
CA THR A 19 8.92 3.81 19.40
C THR A 19 8.26 4.53 18.21
N PHE A 20 8.74 4.27 16.99
CA PHE A 20 8.11 4.78 15.77
C PHE A 20 6.67 4.26 15.65
N LEU A 21 6.44 2.96 15.81
CA LEU A 21 5.11 2.35 15.69
C LEU A 21 4.13 2.92 16.72
N ILE A 22 4.57 3.11 17.97
CA ILE A 22 3.77 3.74 19.03
C ILE A 22 3.45 5.20 18.67
N SER A 23 4.44 5.99 18.25
CA SER A 23 4.24 7.39 17.89
C SER A 23 3.25 7.55 16.73
N PHE A 24 3.37 6.72 15.69
CA PHE A 24 2.47 6.69 14.55
C PHE A 24 1.07 6.19 14.95
N PHE A 25 0.97 5.25 15.87
CA PHE A 25 -0.33 4.82 16.40
C PHE A 25 -1.07 5.98 17.11
N ILE A 26 -0.35 6.72 17.96
CA ILE A 26 -0.91 7.88 18.68
C ILE A 26 -1.30 8.98 17.69
N LEU A 27 -0.41 9.30 16.74
CA LEU A 27 -0.68 10.29 15.70
C LEU A 27 -1.88 9.89 14.81
N GLY A 28 -2.04 8.61 14.51
CA GLY A 28 -3.15 8.11 13.70
C GLY A 28 -4.51 8.40 14.36
N LYS A 29 -4.61 8.18 15.67
CA LYS A 29 -5.84 8.38 16.46
C LYS A 29 -6.29 9.84 16.58
N LYS A 30 -5.42 10.81 16.34
CA LYS A 30 -5.79 12.23 16.40
C LYS A 30 -6.87 12.56 15.36
N GLU A 31 -7.97 13.15 15.79
CA GLU A 31 -9.02 13.64 14.87
C GLU A 31 -8.49 14.77 13.99
N ARG A 32 -8.90 14.76 12.72
CA ARG A 32 -8.56 15.75 11.71
C ARG A 32 -9.82 16.16 10.96
N ILE A 33 -9.76 17.32 10.32
CA ILE A 33 -10.86 17.85 9.52
C ILE A 33 -10.49 17.69 8.04
N GLY A 34 -11.46 17.27 7.23
CA GLY A 34 -11.37 17.18 5.78
C GLY A 34 -12.76 17.34 5.16
N ASN A 35 -12.85 17.07 3.86
CA ASN A 35 -14.08 17.22 3.10
C ASN A 35 -14.44 15.91 2.40
N LEU A 36 -15.73 15.76 2.06
CA LEU A 36 -16.22 14.70 1.20
C LEU A 36 -16.59 15.31 -0.15
N ALA A 37 -15.75 15.10 -1.16
CA ALA A 37 -16.06 15.49 -2.53
C ALA A 37 -16.97 14.43 -3.16
N ILE A 38 -18.11 14.85 -3.69
CA ILE A 38 -19.02 13.96 -4.42
C ILE A 38 -18.40 13.64 -5.77
N THR A 39 -18.24 12.35 -6.06
CA THR A 39 -17.63 11.85 -7.30
C THR A 39 -18.64 11.27 -8.28
N GLY A 40 -19.83 10.92 -7.79
CA GLY A 40 -20.91 10.41 -8.64
C GLY A 40 -22.23 10.35 -7.89
N LEU A 41 -23.33 10.53 -8.62
CA LEU A 41 -24.68 10.31 -8.14
C LEU A 41 -25.18 8.99 -8.71
N TYR A 42 -25.61 8.09 -7.83
CA TYR A 42 -26.39 6.91 -8.20
C TYR A 42 -27.86 7.23 -7.96
N VAL A 43 -28.64 7.29 -9.05
CA VAL A 43 -30.10 7.40 -8.96
C VAL A 43 -30.67 5.99 -8.96
N PRO A 44 -31.07 5.42 -7.81
CA PRO A 44 -31.74 4.13 -7.81
C PRO A 44 -33.07 4.25 -8.58
N GLY A 45 -33.36 3.26 -9.41
CA GLY A 45 -34.62 3.17 -10.12
C GLY A 45 -35.77 3.00 -9.12
N SER A 46 -36.59 4.05 -9.02
CA SER A 46 -37.95 4.06 -8.46
C SER A 46 -38.05 3.75 -6.95
N TYR A 47 -38.51 4.74 -6.17
CA TYR A 47 -39.05 4.63 -4.79
C TYR A 47 -38.12 4.81 -3.58
N SER A 48 -36.91 5.36 -3.70
CA SER A 48 -36.22 5.90 -2.52
C SER A 48 -36.25 7.43 -2.54
N ASN A 49 -36.84 8.06 -1.51
CA ASN A 49 -36.69 9.50 -1.23
C ASN A 49 -35.24 9.90 -0.84
N ASN A 50 -34.27 9.00 -1.04
CA ASN A 50 -32.89 9.19 -0.66
C ASN A 50 -32.02 9.24 -1.90
N TYR A 51 -31.01 10.10 -1.84
CA TYR A 51 -29.97 10.23 -2.83
C TYR A 51 -28.78 9.37 -2.41
N ILE A 52 -28.24 8.60 -3.36
CA ILE A 52 -27.07 7.76 -3.12
C ILE A 52 -25.89 8.37 -3.86
N TYR A 53 -24.84 8.71 -3.12
CA TYR A 53 -23.65 9.33 -3.70
C TYR A 53 -22.42 8.47 -3.46
N ASP A 54 -21.58 8.36 -4.48
CA ASP A 54 -20.20 7.93 -4.31
C ASP A 54 -19.37 9.18 -4.01
N PHE A 55 -18.50 9.11 -3.00
CA PHE A 55 -17.69 10.22 -2.54
C PHE A 55 -16.22 9.83 -2.38
N LYS A 56 -15.38 10.86 -2.30
CA LYS A 56 -13.95 10.78 -2.03
C LYS A 56 -13.60 11.70 -0.86
N VAL A 57 -12.84 11.18 0.10
CA VAL A 57 -12.28 11.99 1.18
C VAL A 57 -11.14 12.85 0.63
N GLU A 58 -11.26 14.15 0.88
CA GLU A 58 -10.25 15.16 0.64
C GLU A 58 -9.68 15.66 1.96
N TYR A 59 -8.36 15.85 2.00
CA TYR A 59 -7.63 16.17 3.21
C TYR A 59 -7.16 17.62 3.14
N TYR A 60 -7.26 18.33 4.26
CA TYR A 60 -6.66 19.66 4.36
C TYR A 60 -5.14 19.63 4.55
N THR A 61 -4.57 18.49 4.93
CA THR A 61 -3.14 18.34 5.19
C THR A 61 -2.52 17.23 4.35
N ASP A 62 -1.31 17.45 3.83
CA ASP A 62 -0.62 16.49 2.96
C ASP A 62 0.04 15.31 3.69
N ILE A 63 0.37 15.48 4.98
CA ILE A 63 1.30 14.60 5.71
C ILE A 63 0.58 13.39 6.34
N PHE A 64 -0.75 13.43 6.50
CA PHE A 64 -1.53 12.38 7.17
C PHE A 64 -2.84 12.08 6.44
N ARG A 65 -2.72 11.23 5.41
CA ARG A 65 -3.78 10.83 4.48
C ARG A 65 -3.82 9.31 4.26
N ASP A 66 -4.82 8.83 3.53
CA ASP A 66 -4.86 7.45 3.02
C ASP A 66 -3.56 7.14 2.28
N SER A 67 -2.92 6.04 2.66
CA SER A 67 -1.60 5.61 2.20
C SER A 67 -1.46 4.11 2.40
N ASP A 68 -0.34 3.51 1.99
CA ASP A 68 -0.10 2.08 2.25
C ASP A 68 -0.02 1.75 3.74
N ILE A 69 0.26 2.75 4.57
CA ILE A 69 0.37 2.65 6.03
C ILE A 69 -1.01 2.81 6.68
N TYR A 70 -1.75 3.86 6.31
CA TYR A 70 -3.00 4.25 6.97
C TYR A 70 -4.22 4.10 6.07
N GLY A 71 -5.29 3.58 6.65
CA GLY A 71 -6.66 3.76 6.17
C GLY A 71 -7.36 4.91 6.88
N VAL A 72 -8.35 5.49 6.21
CA VAL A 72 -9.14 6.63 6.67
C VAL A 72 -10.49 6.16 7.19
N TYR A 73 -10.88 6.67 8.36
CA TYR A 73 -12.13 6.33 9.01
C TYR A 73 -12.83 7.62 9.44
N LEU A 74 -14.05 7.82 8.93
CA LEU A 74 -14.86 8.98 9.29
C LEU A 74 -15.43 8.85 10.69
N SER A 75 -15.61 9.99 11.35
CA SER A 75 -16.35 10.08 12.60
C SER A 75 -17.83 10.28 12.30
N SER A 76 -18.68 9.37 12.76
CA SER A 76 -20.14 9.44 12.59
C SER A 76 -20.72 10.75 13.11
N ASN A 77 -20.14 11.30 14.18
CA ASN A 77 -20.66 12.47 14.89
C ASN A 77 -20.34 13.80 14.19
N SER A 78 -19.62 13.76 13.07
CA SER A 78 -19.21 14.95 12.33
C SER A 78 -19.96 15.13 11.01
N LEU A 79 -20.90 14.23 10.72
CA LEU A 79 -21.69 14.27 9.51
C LEU A 79 -22.94 15.13 9.73
N PRO A 80 -23.39 15.88 8.71
CA PRO A 80 -24.65 16.60 8.77
C PRO A 80 -25.86 15.68 8.96
N ASP A 81 -26.92 16.20 9.58
CA ASP A 81 -28.13 15.44 9.95
C ASP A 81 -28.87 14.82 8.75
N TYR A 82 -28.71 15.39 7.55
CA TYR A 82 -29.30 14.85 6.33
C TYR A 82 -28.59 13.58 5.83
N ILE A 83 -27.42 13.22 6.35
CA ILE A 83 -26.69 11.99 6.02
C ILE A 83 -27.22 10.84 6.86
N LYS A 84 -27.91 9.90 6.20
CA LYS A 84 -28.54 8.75 6.85
C LYS A 84 -27.56 7.61 7.11
N ASP A 85 -26.70 7.32 6.14
CA ASP A 85 -25.72 6.25 6.24
C ASP A 85 -24.46 6.57 5.42
N ILE A 86 -23.32 6.04 5.86
CA ILE A 86 -22.05 6.18 5.17
C ILE A 86 -21.24 4.89 5.26
N GLN A 87 -20.82 4.42 4.10
CA GLN A 87 -20.08 3.18 3.95
C GLN A 87 -18.71 3.45 3.34
N ILE A 88 -17.66 3.24 4.13
CA ILE A 88 -16.28 3.27 3.66
C ILE A 88 -15.73 1.86 3.64
N LYS A 89 -15.30 1.42 2.47
CA LYS A 89 -14.71 0.10 2.30
C LYS A 89 -13.28 0.09 2.84
N ASN A 90 -13.01 -0.68 3.88
CA ASN A 90 -11.68 -1.02 4.40
C ASN A 90 -10.69 0.14 4.57
N GLY A 91 -11.19 1.31 4.99
CA GLY A 91 -10.35 2.49 5.21
C GLY A 91 -9.78 3.11 3.93
N ILE A 92 -10.36 2.82 2.78
CA ILE A 92 -10.02 3.49 1.52
C ILE A 92 -10.61 4.91 1.55
N ARG A 93 -9.96 5.86 0.89
CA ARG A 93 -10.47 7.24 0.72
C ARG A 93 -11.80 7.38 -0.05
N TYR A 94 -12.39 6.29 -0.54
CA TYR A 94 -13.63 6.30 -1.32
C TYR A 94 -14.71 5.53 -0.58
N GLY A 95 -15.94 5.99 -0.72
CA GLY A 95 -17.09 5.38 -0.10
C GLY A 95 -18.39 5.76 -0.77
N ARG A 96 -19.48 5.23 -0.21
CA ARG A 96 -20.85 5.55 -0.60
C ARG A 96 -21.59 6.12 0.58
N LEU A 97 -22.38 7.16 0.36
CA LEU A 97 -23.26 7.73 1.38
C LEU A 97 -24.70 7.79 0.88
N ILE A 98 -25.62 7.80 1.83
CA ILE A 98 -27.06 7.94 1.61
C ILE A 98 -27.51 9.23 2.28
N SER A 99 -28.13 10.11 1.51
CA SER A 99 -28.60 11.43 1.93
C SER A 99 -30.10 11.56 1.72
N ASN A 100 -30.78 12.26 2.62
CA ASN A 100 -32.18 12.66 2.44
C ASN A 100 -32.32 13.92 1.56
N GLU A 101 -31.23 14.67 1.40
CA GLU A 101 -31.19 15.93 0.66
C GLU A 101 -30.21 15.87 -0.52
N GLU A 102 -30.41 16.73 -1.51
CA GLU A 102 -29.49 16.88 -2.64
C GLU A 102 -28.18 17.58 -2.20
N ILE A 103 -27.04 17.05 -2.62
CA ILE A 103 -25.72 17.57 -2.22
C ILE A 103 -25.08 18.30 -3.39
N ASN A 104 -24.82 19.59 -3.20
CA ASN A 104 -24.49 20.50 -4.30
C ASN A 104 -23.04 20.37 -4.81
N SER A 105 -22.15 19.62 -4.14
CA SER A 105 -20.82 19.20 -4.67
C SER A 105 -19.93 18.52 -3.63
N LYS A 106 -19.95 19.01 -2.39
CA LYS A 106 -19.09 18.54 -1.31
C LYS A 106 -19.73 18.73 0.05
N ILE A 107 -19.27 17.96 1.02
CA ILE A 107 -19.58 18.12 2.44
C ILE A 107 -18.30 18.59 3.12
N ASP A 108 -18.34 19.82 3.64
CA ASP A 108 -17.19 20.41 4.32
C ASP A 108 -17.15 20.03 5.81
N ASN A 109 -15.97 20.13 6.40
CA ASN A 109 -15.74 20.02 7.85
C ASN A 109 -16.05 18.64 8.48
N VAL A 110 -15.90 17.58 7.69
CA VAL A 110 -16.07 16.21 8.18
C VAL A 110 -14.81 15.79 8.93
N LYS A 111 -15.00 15.19 10.11
CA LYS A 111 -13.89 14.69 10.92
C LYS A 111 -13.52 13.27 10.54
N TYR A 112 -12.22 13.01 10.52
CA TYR A 112 -11.69 11.68 10.25
C TYR A 112 -10.49 11.34 11.16
N THR A 113 -10.27 10.05 11.32
CA THR A 113 -9.12 9.46 12.00
C THR A 113 -8.40 8.50 11.06
N LEU A 114 -7.13 8.21 11.37
CA LEU A 114 -6.32 7.25 10.61
C LEU A 114 -6.07 6.00 11.46
N LYS A 115 -6.20 4.83 10.85
CA LYS A 115 -5.84 3.55 11.48
C LYS A 115 -4.91 2.77 10.56
N PHE A 116 -3.99 2.00 11.13
CA PHE A 116 -3.09 1.19 10.33
C PHE A 116 -3.85 0.17 9.49
N LYS A 117 -3.44 0.03 8.23
CA LYS A 117 -3.90 -1.08 7.39
C LYS A 117 -3.36 -2.38 7.97
N PHE A 118 -4.23 -3.40 8.03
CA PHE A 118 -3.87 -4.70 8.61
C PHE A 118 -2.62 -5.31 7.95
N LYS A 119 -2.50 -5.17 6.62
CA LYS A 119 -1.32 -5.62 5.86
C LYS A 119 -0.02 -4.97 6.39
N PHE A 120 0.02 -3.65 6.49
CA PHE A 120 1.17 -2.92 7.02
C PHE A 120 1.49 -3.35 8.45
N LEU A 121 0.48 -3.42 9.32
CA LEU A 121 0.66 -3.83 10.72
C LEU A 121 1.25 -5.24 10.82
N SER A 122 0.77 -6.17 9.98
CA SER A 122 1.25 -7.55 9.96
C SER A 122 2.72 -7.67 9.56
N TYR A 123 3.18 -6.91 8.55
CA TYR A 123 4.59 -6.88 8.15
C TYR A 123 5.50 -6.34 9.27
N MET A 124 5.06 -5.29 9.98
CA MET A 124 5.81 -4.73 11.12
C MET A 124 5.95 -5.73 12.28
N ILE A 125 4.87 -6.45 12.62
CA ILE A 125 4.91 -7.46 13.67
C ILE A 125 5.86 -8.61 13.29
N ILE A 126 5.79 -9.11 12.06
CA ILE A 126 6.67 -10.17 11.57
C ILE A 126 8.13 -9.72 11.61
N PHE A 127 8.42 -8.47 11.21
CA PHE A 127 9.77 -7.91 11.27
C PHE A 127 10.32 -7.89 12.70
N ILE A 128 9.52 -7.45 13.68
CA ILE A 128 9.89 -7.43 15.11
C ILE A 128 10.14 -8.85 15.64
N ILE A 129 9.29 -9.82 15.27
CA ILE A 129 9.48 -11.21 15.69
C ILE A 129 10.78 -11.77 15.10
N LEU A 130 11.07 -11.48 13.83
CA LEU A 130 12.28 -11.95 13.16
C LEU A 130 13.54 -11.31 13.76
N SER A 131 13.53 -10.00 14.06
CA SER A 131 14.64 -9.33 14.74
C SER A 131 14.88 -9.94 16.11
N PHE A 132 13.81 -10.20 16.87
CA PHE A 132 13.90 -10.83 18.17
C PHE A 132 14.52 -12.22 18.10
N ILE A 133 14.09 -13.06 17.14
CA ILE A 133 14.67 -14.40 16.91
C ILE A 133 16.17 -14.30 16.64
N LEU A 134 16.63 -13.35 15.82
CA LEU A 134 18.06 -13.15 15.51
C LEU A 134 18.86 -12.70 16.75
N ILE A 135 18.27 -11.86 17.59
CA ILE A 135 18.89 -11.42 18.85
C ILE A 135 19.04 -12.60 19.82
N PHE A 136 18.05 -13.50 19.89
CA PHE A 136 18.05 -14.66 20.79
C PHE A 136 18.84 -15.86 20.25
N SER A 137 18.84 -16.10 18.94
CA SER A 137 19.59 -17.19 18.30
C SER A 137 21.08 -17.10 18.58
N SER A 138 21.64 -15.88 18.65
CA SER A 138 23.04 -15.67 19.06
C SER A 138 23.37 -16.19 20.47
N LYS A 139 22.38 -16.27 21.38
CA LYS A 139 22.54 -16.78 22.75
C LYS A 139 22.40 -18.30 22.81
N ILE A 140 21.47 -18.87 22.03
CA ILE A 140 21.38 -20.32 21.76
C ILE A 140 22.67 -20.81 21.11
N ASN A 141 23.22 -20.03 20.19
CA ASN A 141 24.47 -20.38 19.55
C ASN A 141 25.62 -20.43 20.56
N SER A 142 25.68 -19.57 21.59
CA SER A 142 26.69 -19.73 22.65
C SER A 142 26.56 -21.03 23.47
N LEU A 143 25.35 -21.60 23.58
CA LEU A 143 25.09 -22.91 24.19
C LEU A 143 25.47 -24.08 23.25
N PHE A 144 25.31 -23.89 21.94
CA PHE A 144 25.69 -24.87 20.89
C PHE A 144 27.15 -24.74 20.40
N MET A 145 27.80 -23.61 20.67
CA MET A 145 29.20 -23.26 20.30
C MET A 145 30.22 -23.96 21.20
N LYS A 146 30.00 -25.25 21.46
CA LYS A 146 31.06 -26.17 21.86
C LYS A 146 31.57 -26.99 20.67
N ASN A 147 30.85 -27.01 19.55
CA ASN A 147 31.18 -27.78 18.35
C ASN A 147 31.39 -26.92 17.09
N ASN A 148 32.41 -27.26 16.31
CA ASN A 148 32.82 -26.57 15.08
C ASN A 148 31.74 -26.54 13.96
N ILE A 149 30.74 -27.42 14.06
CA ILE A 149 29.66 -27.57 13.07
C ILE A 149 28.73 -26.34 13.04
N CYS A 150 28.40 -25.75 14.19
CA CYS A 150 27.51 -24.58 14.27
C CYS A 150 28.13 -23.33 13.62
N ARG A 151 29.46 -23.18 13.68
CA ARG A 151 30.19 -22.07 13.06
C ARG A 151 30.09 -22.08 11.53
N ILE A 152 29.99 -23.27 10.93
CA ILE A 152 29.80 -23.46 9.48
C ILE A 152 28.37 -23.08 9.06
N PHE A 153 27.37 -23.44 9.87
CA PHE A 153 25.98 -23.07 9.61
C PHE A 153 25.78 -21.55 9.67
N GLU A 154 26.32 -20.87 10.67
CA GLU A 154 26.19 -19.41 10.78
C GLU A 154 26.80 -18.65 9.61
N ILE A 155 27.99 -19.06 9.15
CA ILE A 155 28.64 -18.45 7.97
C ILE A 155 27.77 -18.66 6.73
N LYS A 156 27.19 -19.85 6.54
CA LYS A 156 26.28 -20.13 5.42
C LYS A 156 25.05 -19.21 5.43
N TYR A 157 24.40 -19.01 6.57
CA TYR A 157 23.24 -18.10 6.66
C TYR A 157 23.61 -16.64 6.43
N LEU A 158 24.80 -16.22 6.86
CA LEU A 158 25.33 -14.88 6.58
C LEU A 158 25.54 -14.66 5.07
N TRP A 159 26.09 -15.66 4.36
CA TRP A 159 26.21 -15.59 2.91
C TRP A 159 24.86 -15.59 2.19
N ILE A 160 23.91 -16.43 2.62
CA ILE A 160 22.56 -16.49 2.02
C ILE A 160 21.84 -15.15 2.19
N THR A 161 21.93 -14.53 3.37
CA THR A 161 21.31 -13.23 3.64
C THR A 161 21.95 -12.10 2.84
N ILE A 162 23.29 -12.10 2.69
CA ILE A 162 24.00 -11.15 1.83
C ILE A 162 23.57 -11.30 0.36
N ILE A 163 23.47 -12.54 -0.15
CA ILE A 163 23.04 -12.82 -1.53
C ILE A 163 21.59 -12.39 -1.76
N PHE A 164 20.71 -12.61 -0.78
CA PHE A 164 19.31 -12.19 -0.87
C PHE A 164 19.17 -10.65 -0.84
N LEU A 165 19.91 -9.97 0.03
CA LEU A 165 19.91 -8.51 0.07
C LEU A 165 20.52 -7.92 -1.21
N SER A 166 21.57 -8.54 -1.74
CA SER A 166 22.21 -8.09 -2.97
C SER A 166 21.27 -8.25 -4.17
N SER A 167 20.50 -9.35 -4.26
CA SER A 167 19.55 -9.54 -5.37
C SER A 167 18.40 -8.53 -5.40
N LEU A 168 18.01 -7.96 -4.25
CA LEU A 168 17.00 -6.90 -4.18
C LEU A 168 17.55 -5.53 -4.58
N ILE A 169 18.82 -5.26 -4.28
CA ILE A 169 19.42 -3.92 -4.41
C ILE A 169 20.20 -3.77 -5.72
N LEU A 170 20.93 -4.80 -6.16
CA LEU A 170 21.77 -4.75 -7.37
C LEU A 170 21.00 -4.33 -8.62
N PRO A 171 19.79 -4.86 -8.92
CA PRO A 171 19.10 -4.53 -10.16
C PRO A 171 18.87 -3.03 -10.32
N ASN A 172 18.48 -2.35 -9.23
CA ASN A 172 18.27 -0.90 -9.23
C ASN A 172 19.59 -0.14 -9.41
N ILE A 173 20.67 -0.58 -8.75
CA ILE A 173 22.00 0.05 -8.88
C ILE A 173 22.52 -0.12 -10.31
N VAL A 174 22.46 -1.33 -10.86
CA VAL A 174 22.90 -1.65 -12.23
C VAL A 174 22.08 -0.85 -13.24
N TYR A 175 20.75 -0.81 -13.10
CA TYR A 175 19.89 -0.02 -13.97
C TYR A 175 20.27 1.46 -13.97
N THR A 176 20.51 2.04 -12.79
CA THR A 176 20.86 3.46 -12.66
C THR A 176 22.25 3.76 -13.24
N MET A 177 23.25 2.91 -12.93
CA MET A 177 24.63 3.10 -13.36
C MET A 177 24.79 2.96 -14.88
N PHE A 178 24.07 2.00 -15.49
CA PHE A 178 24.13 1.74 -16.91
C PHE A 178 23.00 2.39 -17.71
N TYR A 179 22.17 3.22 -17.06
CA TYR A 179 21.01 3.85 -17.68
C TYR A 179 21.33 4.46 -19.05
N LYS A 180 22.39 5.25 -19.13
CA LYS A 180 22.81 5.94 -20.37
C LYS A 180 23.30 5.02 -21.49
N HIS A 181 23.66 3.78 -21.17
CA HIS A 181 24.15 2.79 -22.12
C HIS A 181 23.06 1.83 -22.61
N PHE A 182 21.88 1.83 -21.97
CA PHE A 182 20.73 1.13 -22.52
C PHE A 182 20.18 1.89 -23.72
N ASN A 183 19.78 1.15 -24.75
CA ASN A 183 19.08 1.74 -25.87
C ASN A 183 17.65 2.10 -25.43
N HIS A 184 17.35 3.40 -25.40
CA HIS A 184 16.02 3.93 -25.07
C HIS A 184 15.19 4.21 -26.31
N GLU A 185 15.75 4.01 -27.50
CA GLU A 185 14.99 4.11 -28.74
C GLU A 185 14.04 2.92 -28.84
N ASN A 186 12.77 3.21 -29.13
CA ASN A 186 11.77 2.19 -29.43
C ASN A 186 12.06 1.60 -30.81
N LEU A 187 13.04 0.68 -30.86
CA LEU A 187 13.52 0.04 -32.09
C LEU A 187 12.40 -0.63 -32.90
N ASP A 188 11.29 -0.97 -32.25
CA ASP A 188 10.19 -1.67 -32.91
C ASP A 188 9.21 -0.74 -33.64
N ASN A 189 9.41 0.59 -33.62
CA ASN A 189 8.44 1.58 -34.13
C ASN A 189 7.00 1.26 -33.69
N ARG A 190 6.85 0.63 -32.52
CA ARG A 190 5.55 0.23 -32.00
C ARG A 190 4.83 1.45 -31.49
N ASN A 191 3.75 1.82 -32.16
CA ASN A 191 2.79 2.78 -31.62
C ASN A 191 2.10 2.13 -30.43
N PHE A 192 2.54 2.50 -29.22
CA PHE A 192 1.88 2.06 -27.99
C PHE A 192 0.41 2.45 -28.05
N ASN A 193 -0.45 1.49 -27.75
CA ASN A 193 -1.85 1.77 -27.58
C ASN A 193 -2.02 2.77 -26.44
N LYS A 194 -2.97 3.69 -26.61
CA LYS A 194 -3.36 4.62 -25.55
C LYS A 194 -4.37 3.94 -24.65
N TYR A 195 -4.42 4.38 -23.39
CA TYR A 195 -5.42 3.87 -22.46
C TYR A 195 -6.81 4.10 -23.05
N PRO A 196 -7.63 3.05 -23.24
CA PRO A 196 -8.92 3.20 -23.90
C PRO A 196 -9.87 4.03 -23.07
N ASN A 197 -10.63 4.91 -23.72
CA ASN A 197 -11.67 5.66 -23.04
C ASN A 197 -12.85 4.71 -22.73
N ILE A 198 -13.16 4.56 -21.45
CA ILE A 198 -14.25 3.70 -20.95
C ILE A 198 -15.61 4.13 -21.54
N GLN A 199 -15.76 5.40 -21.88
CA GLN A 199 -17.03 5.99 -22.31
C GLN A 199 -17.32 5.85 -23.81
N SER A 200 -16.32 5.54 -24.64
CA SER A 200 -16.48 5.62 -26.10
C SER A 200 -16.96 4.33 -26.77
N ASN A 201 -16.64 3.15 -26.23
CA ASN A 201 -17.18 1.88 -26.76
C ASN A 201 -16.98 0.71 -25.77
N PHE A 202 -18.02 0.34 -25.01
CA PHE A 202 -17.93 -0.69 -23.96
C PHE A 202 -17.64 -2.10 -24.52
N ILE A 203 -18.09 -2.38 -25.74
CA ILE A 203 -17.93 -3.69 -26.41
C ILE A 203 -16.45 -3.94 -26.75
N ASP A 204 -15.77 -2.92 -27.28
CA ASP A 204 -14.36 -3.03 -27.66
C ASP A 204 -13.40 -2.71 -26.51
N PHE A 205 -13.92 -2.17 -25.40
CA PHE A 205 -13.10 -1.75 -24.26
C PHE A 205 -12.20 -2.88 -23.72
N PRO A 206 -12.68 -4.11 -23.48
CA PRO A 206 -11.82 -5.19 -23.00
C PRO A 206 -10.66 -5.48 -23.94
N LYS A 207 -10.92 -5.51 -25.24
CA LYS A 207 -9.92 -5.79 -26.28
C LYS A 207 -8.89 -4.67 -26.38
N ASN A 208 -9.33 -3.41 -26.38
CA ASN A 208 -8.44 -2.25 -26.43
C ASN A 208 -7.64 -2.08 -25.14
N TYR A 209 -8.22 -2.47 -24.00
CA TYR A 209 -7.54 -2.47 -22.71
C TYR A 209 -6.49 -3.57 -22.65
N GLU A 210 -6.79 -4.76 -23.15
CA GLU A 210 -5.82 -5.86 -23.29
C GLU A 210 -4.67 -5.44 -24.21
N ALA A 211 -4.96 -4.77 -25.34
CA ALA A 211 -3.93 -4.25 -26.26
C ALA A 211 -3.04 -3.18 -25.60
N TYR A 212 -3.63 -2.20 -24.90
CA TYR A 212 -2.90 -1.26 -24.06
C TYR A 212 -2.03 -1.99 -23.05
N PHE A 213 -2.63 -2.84 -22.23
CA PHE A 213 -1.96 -3.50 -21.11
C PHE A 213 -0.79 -4.38 -21.56
N ASN A 214 -0.93 -5.07 -22.70
CA ASN A 214 0.15 -5.88 -23.27
C ASN A 214 1.35 -5.05 -23.75
N ASP A 215 1.15 -3.81 -24.20
CA ASP A 215 2.27 -2.97 -24.63
C ASP A 215 3.15 -2.50 -23.45
N TYR A 216 2.59 -2.37 -22.23
CA TYR A 216 3.31 -1.88 -21.05
C TYR A 216 3.78 -2.97 -20.09
N LEU A 217 3.48 -4.25 -20.38
CA LEU A 217 3.98 -5.36 -19.59
C LEU A 217 5.34 -5.83 -20.11
N PRO A 218 6.36 -5.98 -19.23
CA PRO A 218 7.64 -6.53 -19.64
C PRO A 218 7.56 -8.02 -20.05
N PHE A 219 6.53 -8.74 -19.60
CA PHE A 219 6.27 -10.14 -19.97
C PHE A 219 4.77 -10.39 -20.11
N ARG A 220 4.35 -11.01 -21.21
CA ARG A 220 2.97 -11.44 -21.42
C ARG A 220 2.67 -12.65 -20.54
N ASN A 221 1.77 -12.50 -19.57
CA ASN A 221 1.29 -13.62 -18.77
C ASN A 221 0.16 -14.33 -19.53
N GLU A 222 0.34 -15.62 -19.84
CA GLU A 222 -0.66 -16.45 -20.55
C GLU A 222 -1.98 -16.61 -19.78
N LEU A 223 -1.99 -16.32 -18.47
CA LEU A 223 -3.21 -16.29 -17.66
C LEU A 223 -4.08 -15.04 -17.92
N ILE A 224 -3.55 -14.05 -18.64
CA ILE A 224 -4.23 -12.80 -19.02
C ILE A 224 -4.53 -12.86 -20.51
N ILE A 225 -5.28 -13.88 -20.92
CA ILE A 225 -5.88 -13.96 -22.25
C ILE A 225 -7.37 -13.80 -22.03
N LEU A 226 -8.00 -12.79 -22.63
CA LEU A 226 -9.45 -12.73 -22.67
C LEU A 226 -9.97 -14.01 -23.30
N LYS A 227 -10.72 -14.81 -22.53
CA LYS A 227 -11.37 -16.01 -23.04
C LYS A 227 -12.27 -15.56 -24.18
N LYS A 228 -12.02 -16.04 -25.41
CA LYS A 228 -12.93 -15.79 -26.53
C LYS A 228 -14.31 -16.28 -26.11
N ILE A 229 -15.25 -15.35 -25.98
CA ILE A 229 -16.69 -15.65 -25.91
C ILE A 229 -17.16 -15.93 -27.33
#